data_AF-A0A150T2K7-F1
#
_entry.id   AF-A0A150T2K7-F1
#
_cell.length_a   1.000
_cell.length_b   1.000
_cell.length_c   1.000
_cell.angle_alpha   90.00
_cell.angle_beta   90.00
_cell.angle_gamma   90.00
#
_symmetry.space_group_name_H-M   'P 1'
#
loop_
_entity.id
_entity.type
_entity.pdbx_description
1 polymer ?
#
loop_
_entity_poly.entity_id
_entity_poly.type
_entity_poly.pdbx_seq_one_letter_code
_entity_poly.pdbx_strand_id
1 'polypeptide(L)'
;MNYEEGQTVPEGYRVEGRARRGLVIAGAVTFGVTYILSAMVGLVAEAGDRASGGSGAAYMPLYIPLAGPFVTIGTAEAKGGGVFMLMVDGLAQVGGVAMFIGGLAAPEKKLVRNDVSLSVKPIVTADTLGLGLSGSL
;
A
#
# COMPACT_ATOMS: atom_id res chain seq x y z
N MET A 1 14.09 18.41 9.54
CA MET A 1 13.37 19.58 8.98
C MET A 1 13.16 19.32 7.49
N ASN A 2 12.03 19.74 6.91
CA ASN A 2 11.85 19.63 5.45
C ASN A 2 12.73 20.68 4.77
N TYR A 3 13.37 20.30 3.68
CA TYR A 3 14.18 21.21 2.87
C TYR A 3 13.31 21.81 1.75
N GLU A 4 13.32 23.12 1.62
CA GLU A 4 12.69 23.81 0.50
C GLU A 4 13.74 24.24 -0.52
N GLU A 5 13.41 24.14 -1.80
CA GLU A 5 14.33 24.48 -2.88
C GLU A 5 14.64 25.98 -2.85
N GLY A 6 15.93 26.32 -2.77
CA GLY A 6 16.39 27.71 -2.58
C GLY A 6 16.64 28.09 -1.11
N GLN A 7 16.27 27.24 -0.15
CA GLN A 7 16.69 27.43 1.25
C GLN A 7 18.20 27.19 1.38
N THR A 8 18.89 28.04 2.16
CA THR A 8 20.28 27.81 2.55
C THR A 8 20.37 26.60 3.46
N VAL A 9 21.31 25.69 3.16
CA VAL A 9 21.57 24.53 4.02
C VAL A 9 22.36 25.03 5.25
N PRO A 10 21.84 24.87 6.48
CA PRO A 10 22.56 25.28 7.68
C PRO A 10 23.88 24.50 7.84
N GLU A 11 24.87 25.13 8.46
CA GLU A 11 26.15 24.47 8.74
C GLU A 11 25.96 23.18 9.55
N GLY A 12 26.70 22.14 9.20
CA GLY A 12 26.57 20.81 9.82
C GLY A 12 25.35 20.00 9.36
N TYR A 13 24.57 20.47 8.37
CA TYR A 13 23.48 19.71 7.76
C TYR A 13 23.78 19.32 6.32
N ARG A 14 23.08 18.28 5.85
CA ARG A 14 23.01 17.89 4.44
C ARG A 14 21.58 17.59 4.02
N VAL A 15 21.30 17.73 2.73
CA VAL A 15 20.02 17.36 2.14
C VAL A 15 20.02 15.86 1.83
N GLU A 16 19.07 15.12 2.39
CA GLU A 16 18.87 13.70 2.14
C GLU A 16 17.45 13.44 1.62
N GLY A 17 17.31 12.64 0.57
CA GLY A 17 16.01 12.19 0.07
C GLY A 17 15.48 11.05 0.93
N ARG A 18 14.28 11.19 1.47
CA ARG A 18 13.61 10.14 2.24
C ARG A 18 12.26 9.80 1.62
N ALA A 19 11.92 8.51 1.53
CA ALA A 19 10.61 8.09 1.07
C ALA A 19 9.51 8.73 1.94
N ARG A 20 8.38 9.09 1.31
CA ARG A 20 7.23 9.68 2.01
C ARG A 20 6.49 8.57 2.77
N ARG A 21 7.00 8.22 3.95
CA ARG A 21 6.53 7.05 4.74
C ARG A 21 5.02 7.01 4.91
N GLY A 22 4.36 8.15 5.14
CA GLY A 22 2.90 8.21 5.24
C GLY A 22 2.19 7.72 3.99
N LEU A 23 2.67 8.11 2.80
CA LEU A 23 2.10 7.71 1.51
C LEU A 23 2.40 6.24 1.19
N VAL A 24 3.60 5.76 1.55
CA VAL A 24 3.97 4.34 1.43
C VAL A 24 3.08 3.48 2.30
N ILE A 25 2.92 3.83 3.58
CA ILE A 25 2.11 3.06 4.54
C ILE A 25 0.63 3.11 4.14
N ALA A 26 0.09 4.30 3.88
CA ALA A 26 -1.30 4.45 3.45
C ALA A 26 -1.57 3.66 2.16
N GLY A 27 -0.70 3.77 1.16
CA GLY A 27 -0.81 3.04 -0.10
C GLY A 27 -0.80 1.53 0.08
N ALA A 28 0.17 1.00 0.86
CA ALA A 28 0.29 -0.43 1.14
C ALA A 28 -0.94 -0.97 1.89
N VAL A 29 -1.42 -0.24 2.91
CA VAL A 29 -2.60 -0.64 3.68
C VAL A 29 -3.86 -0.58 2.82
N THR A 30 -4.09 0.52 2.11
CA THR A 30 -5.28 0.67 1.25
C THR A 30 -5.31 -0.44 0.20
N PHE A 31 -4.24 -0.63 -0.58
CA PHE A 31 -4.17 -1.68 -1.60
C PHE A 31 -4.31 -3.08 -1.00
N GLY A 32 -3.55 -3.38 0.06
CA GLY A 32 -3.54 -4.71 0.66
C GLY A 32 -4.91 -5.11 1.22
N VAL A 33 -5.56 -4.20 1.95
CA VAL A 33 -6.89 -4.46 2.53
C VAL A 33 -7.94 -4.62 1.44
N THR A 34 -8.00 -3.71 0.46
CA THR A 34 -9.04 -3.79 -0.58
C THR A 34 -8.85 -5.00 -1.47
N TYR A 35 -7.61 -5.37 -1.83
CA TYR A 35 -7.36 -6.59 -2.59
C TYR A 35 -7.75 -7.86 -1.82
N ILE A 36 -7.41 -7.97 -0.53
CA ILE A 36 -7.82 -9.12 0.28
C ILE A 36 -9.35 -9.21 0.35
N LEU A 37 -10.04 -8.10 0.57
CA LEU A 37 -11.51 -8.06 0.57
C LEU A 37 -12.08 -8.45 -0.80
N SER A 38 -11.47 -7.98 -1.90
CA SER A 38 -11.85 -8.35 -3.27
C SER A 38 -11.76 -9.86 -3.49
N ALA A 39 -10.65 -10.47 -3.09
CA ALA A 39 -10.46 -11.92 -3.17
C ALA A 39 -11.44 -12.70 -2.28
N MET A 40 -11.75 -12.20 -1.08
CA MET A 40 -12.77 -12.80 -0.20
C MET A 40 -14.18 -12.71 -0.80
N VAL A 41 -14.53 -11.58 -1.41
CA VAL A 41 -15.81 -11.44 -2.13
C VAL A 41 -15.85 -12.40 -3.32
N GLY A 42 -14.74 -12.53 -4.07
CA GLY A 42 -14.58 -13.54 -5.12
C GLY A 42 -14.88 -14.94 -4.63
N LEU A 43 -14.27 -15.35 -3.52
CA LEU A 43 -14.48 -16.67 -2.92
C LEU A 43 -15.95 -16.92 -2.54
N VAL A 44 -16.60 -15.96 -1.87
CA VAL A 44 -17.99 -16.10 -1.42
C VAL A 44 -18.95 -16.12 -2.61
N ALA A 45 -18.76 -15.23 -3.58
CA ALA A 45 -19.61 -15.13 -4.76
C ALA A 45 -19.45 -16.36 -5.67
N GLU A 46 -18.22 -16.83 -5.87
CA GLU A 46 -17.91 -18.06 -6.60
C GLU A 46 -18.60 -19.28 -5.97
N ALA A 47 -18.52 -19.41 -4.64
CA ALA A 47 -19.18 -20.50 -3.91
C ALA A 47 -20.71 -20.43 -4.03
N GLY A 48 -21.29 -19.23 -3.92
CA GLY A 48 -22.73 -19.01 -4.08
C GLY A 48 -23.23 -19.34 -5.49
N ASP A 49 -22.48 -18.94 -6.52
CA ASP A 49 -22.80 -19.25 -7.92
C ASP A 49 -22.77 -20.76 -8.17
N ARG A 50 -21.72 -21.45 -7.71
CA ARG A 50 -21.62 -22.91 -7.80
C ARG A 50 -22.74 -23.64 -7.08
N ALA A 51 -23.11 -23.19 -5.90
CA ALA A 51 -24.23 -23.77 -5.15
C ALA A 51 -25.56 -23.63 -5.90
N SER A 52 -25.67 -22.65 -6.79
CA SER A 52 -26.86 -22.37 -7.62
C SER A 52 -26.81 -23.03 -9.00
N GLY A 53 -25.81 -23.88 -9.28
CA GLY A 53 -25.63 -24.57 -10.56
C GLY A 53 -24.76 -23.81 -11.58
N GLY A 54 -24.17 -22.68 -11.19
CA GLY A 54 -23.23 -21.91 -12.00
C GLY A 54 -21.81 -22.49 -11.99
N SER A 55 -20.94 -21.92 -12.83
CA SER A 55 -19.54 -22.36 -12.96
C SER A 55 -18.58 -21.67 -11.99
N GLY A 56 -19.01 -20.59 -11.32
CA GLY A 56 -18.17 -19.69 -10.53
C GLY A 56 -17.23 -18.80 -11.34
N ALA A 57 -17.07 -19.05 -12.64
CA ALA A 57 -16.09 -18.39 -13.49
C ALA A 57 -16.29 -16.87 -13.61
N ALA A 58 -17.53 -16.41 -13.46
CA ALA A 58 -17.89 -14.99 -13.51
C ALA A 58 -17.18 -14.14 -12.43
N TYR A 59 -16.83 -14.75 -11.30
CA TYR A 59 -16.23 -14.07 -10.14
C TYR A 59 -14.72 -14.33 -9.98
N MET A 60 -14.15 -15.27 -10.74
CA MET A 60 -12.72 -15.54 -10.77
C MET A 60 -11.83 -14.31 -11.03
N PRO A 61 -12.25 -13.29 -11.81
CA PRO A 61 -11.43 -12.11 -12.00
C PRO A 61 -11.12 -11.38 -10.70
N LEU A 62 -11.92 -11.47 -9.63
CA LEU A 62 -11.66 -10.81 -8.33
C LEU A 62 -10.37 -11.28 -7.64
N TYR A 63 -9.77 -12.40 -8.06
CA TYR A 63 -8.44 -12.83 -7.60
C TYR A 63 -7.29 -12.12 -8.33
N ILE A 64 -7.58 -11.35 -9.38
CA ILE A 64 -6.58 -10.57 -10.11
C ILE A 64 -6.53 -9.17 -9.48
N PRO A 65 -5.42 -8.77 -8.85
CA PRO A 65 -5.33 -7.44 -8.26
C PRO A 65 -5.44 -6.36 -9.34
N LEU A 66 -5.97 -5.20 -8.97
CA LEU A 66 -6.14 -4.01 -9.82
C LEU A 66 -7.15 -4.16 -10.97
N ALA A 67 -7.04 -5.21 -11.78
CA ALA A 67 -7.90 -5.43 -12.94
C ALA A 67 -9.20 -6.15 -12.58
N GLY A 68 -9.15 -7.05 -11.60
CA GLY A 68 -10.23 -7.95 -11.23
C GLY A 68 -11.59 -7.28 -11.02
N PRO A 69 -11.69 -6.22 -10.19
CA PRO A 69 -12.96 -5.56 -9.95
C PRO A 69 -13.60 -5.01 -11.22
N PHE A 70 -12.81 -4.42 -12.12
CA PHE A 70 -13.30 -3.87 -13.38
C PHE A 70 -13.74 -4.96 -14.38
N VAL A 71 -12.97 -6.04 -14.48
CA VAL A 71 -13.33 -7.18 -15.34
C VAL A 71 -14.60 -7.86 -14.82
N THR A 72 -14.75 -7.97 -13.50
CA THR A 72 -15.90 -8.60 -12.85
C THR A 72 -17.22 -7.89 -13.16
N ILE A 73 -17.21 -6.57 -13.40
CA ILE A 73 -18.40 -5.82 -13.83
C ILE A 73 -19.00 -6.45 -15.09
N GLY A 74 -18.15 -6.81 -16.05
CA GLY A 74 -18.56 -7.45 -17.30
C GLY A 74 -18.84 -8.93 -17.15
N THR A 75 -17.95 -9.69 -16.48
CA THR A 75 -18.08 -11.15 -16.41
C THR A 75 -19.20 -11.63 -15.50
N ALA A 76 -19.55 -10.86 -14.47
CA ALA A 76 -20.66 -11.15 -13.57
C ALA A 76 -21.94 -10.35 -13.91
N GLU A 77 -21.95 -9.64 -15.05
CA GLU A 77 -23.05 -8.77 -15.48
C GLU A 77 -23.59 -7.88 -14.34
N ALA A 78 -22.67 -7.29 -13.56
CA ALA A 78 -23.02 -6.56 -12.36
C ALA A 78 -23.97 -5.39 -12.69
N LYS A 79 -24.94 -5.14 -11.80
CA LYS A 79 -25.94 -4.06 -11.97
C LYS A 79 -26.03 -3.20 -10.72
N GLY A 80 -26.38 -1.93 -10.91
CA GLY A 80 -26.64 -0.98 -9.83
C GLY A 80 -25.54 -0.97 -8.77
N GLY A 81 -25.88 -1.39 -7.54
CA GLY A 81 -24.96 -1.43 -6.40
C GLY A 81 -23.73 -2.31 -6.61
N GLY A 82 -23.83 -3.39 -7.40
CA GLY A 82 -22.69 -4.26 -7.70
C GLY A 82 -21.62 -3.53 -8.52
N VAL A 83 -22.03 -2.77 -9.54
CA VAL A 83 -21.13 -1.93 -10.34
C VAL A 83 -20.45 -0.88 -9.47
N PHE A 84 -21.23 -0.20 -8.62
CA PHE A 84 -20.71 0.83 -7.72
C PHE A 84 -19.64 0.26 -6.78
N MET A 85 -19.91 -0.86 -6.11
CA MET A 85 -18.97 -1.48 -5.18
C MET A 85 -17.69 -1.95 -5.86
N LEU A 86 -17.80 -2.58 -7.04
CA LEU A 86 -16.64 -3.01 -7.83
C LEU A 86 -15.81 -1.83 -8.33
N MET A 87 -16.44 -0.72 -8.71
CA MET A 87 -15.74 0.51 -9.10
C MET A 87 -14.99 1.13 -7.91
N VAL A 88 -15.64 1.21 -6.74
CA VAL A 88 -14.99 1.73 -5.52
C VAL A 88 -13.81 0.85 -5.12
N ASP A 89 -13.98 -0.48 -5.13
CA ASP A 89 -12.91 -1.44 -4.85
C ASP A 89 -11.73 -1.27 -5.81
N GLY A 90 -11.99 -1.32 -7.12
CA GLY A 90 -10.94 -1.17 -8.14
C GLY A 90 -10.21 0.17 -8.05
N LEU A 91 -10.93 1.28 -7.88
CA LEU A 91 -10.32 2.60 -7.71
C LEU A 91 -9.52 2.72 -6.42
N ALA A 92 -9.98 2.11 -5.33
CA ALA A 92 -9.23 2.09 -4.07
C ALA A 92 -7.94 1.26 -4.19
N GLN A 93 -7.98 0.11 -4.87
CA GLN A 93 -6.77 -0.67 -5.16
C GLN A 93 -5.77 0.12 -6.02
N VAL A 94 -6.23 0.72 -7.12
CA VAL A 94 -5.38 1.55 -8.01
C VAL A 94 -4.83 2.76 -7.26
N GLY A 95 -5.66 3.46 -6.49
CA GLY A 95 -5.27 4.59 -5.66
C GLY A 95 -4.24 4.20 -4.59
N GLY A 96 -4.42 3.04 -3.94
CA GLY A 96 -3.47 2.47 -2.99
C GLY A 96 -2.10 2.23 -3.62
N VAL A 97 -2.06 1.59 -4.78
CA VAL A 97 -0.80 1.37 -5.52
C VAL A 97 -0.17 2.69 -5.97
N ALA A 98 -0.97 3.64 -6.46
CA ALA A 98 -0.48 4.95 -6.86
C ALA A 98 0.15 5.71 -5.67
N MET A 99 -0.47 5.67 -4.49
CA MET A 99 0.10 6.21 -3.26
C MET A 99 1.41 5.49 -2.90
N PHE A 100 1.40 4.16 -2.88
CA PHE A 100 2.59 3.38 -2.54
C PHE A 100 3.79 3.72 -3.44
N ILE A 101 3.58 3.67 -4.77
CA ILE A 101 4.60 4.00 -5.76
C ILE A 101 5.01 5.47 -5.63
N GLY A 102 4.05 6.40 -5.54
CA GLY A 102 4.35 7.82 -5.37
C GLY A 102 5.18 8.11 -4.12
N GLY A 103 4.95 7.36 -3.04
CA GLY A 103 5.70 7.52 -1.79
C GLY A 103 7.15 7.09 -1.88
N LEU A 104 7.44 6.11 -2.75
CA LEU A 104 8.78 5.60 -3.03
C LEU A 104 9.50 6.42 -4.12
N ALA A 105 8.79 6.77 -5.20
CA ALA A 105 9.35 7.40 -6.38
C ALA A 105 9.54 8.92 -6.23
N ALA A 106 8.79 9.58 -5.34
CA ALA A 106 8.88 11.02 -5.09
C ALA A 106 9.31 11.32 -3.63
N PRO A 107 10.56 11.04 -3.25
CA PRO A 107 11.04 11.26 -1.89
C PRO A 107 10.96 12.74 -1.47
N GLU A 108 10.71 12.98 -0.17
CA GLU A 108 10.81 14.30 0.45
C GLU A 108 12.27 14.64 0.75
N LYS A 109 12.68 15.86 0.42
CA LYS A 109 14.01 16.38 0.77
C LYS A 109 14.00 16.78 2.24
N LYS A 110 14.88 16.19 3.06
CA LYS A 110 15.01 16.51 4.50
C LYS A 110 16.42 16.95 4.83
N LEU A 111 16.52 17.95 5.70
CA LEU A 111 17.77 18.35 6.33
C LEU A 111 18.08 17.39 7.46
N VAL A 112 19.27 16.79 7.38
CA VAL A 112 19.79 15.81 8.35
C VAL A 112 21.15 16.30 8.84
N ARG A 113 21.38 16.19 10.15
CA ARG A 113 22.65 16.54 10.80
C ARG A 113 23.76 15.58 10.37
N ASN A 114 24.97 16.11 10.20
CA ASN A 114 26.16 15.35 9.79
C ASN A 114 26.85 14.65 10.96
N ASP A 115 26.78 15.24 12.15
CA ASP A 115 27.41 14.80 13.40
C ASP A 115 26.61 13.68 14.09
N VAL A 116 25.28 13.77 14.02
CA VAL A 116 24.38 12.83 14.70
C VAL A 116 23.93 11.70 13.77
N SER A 117 24.37 10.48 14.05
CA SER A 117 23.80 9.26 13.47
C SER A 117 23.18 8.42 14.57
N LEU A 118 21.90 8.04 14.44
CA LEU A 118 21.23 7.11 15.35
C LEU A 118 20.54 6.02 14.53
N SER A 119 20.86 4.77 14.84
CA SER A 119 20.22 3.59 14.26
C SER A 119 19.56 2.80 15.36
N VAL A 120 18.26 2.53 15.19
CA VAL A 120 17.52 1.59 16.02
C VAL A 120 17.40 0.29 15.23
N LYS A 121 17.86 -0.82 15.81
CA LYS A 121 17.77 -2.14 15.19
C LYS A 121 17.02 -3.09 16.12
N PRO A 122 16.11 -3.93 15.60
CA PRO A 122 15.55 -5.01 16.40
C PRO A 122 16.68 -5.98 16.78
N ILE A 123 16.68 -6.40 18.04
CA ILE A 123 17.52 -7.49 18.53
C ILE A 123 16.59 -8.65 18.81
N VAL A 124 16.82 -9.75 18.12
CA VAL A 124 16.09 -11.00 18.31
C VAL A 124 17.11 -12.07 18.70
N THR A 125 16.98 -12.58 19.93
CA THR A 125 17.72 -13.74 20.43
C THR A 125 16.73 -14.84 20.84
N ALA A 126 17.23 -16.05 21.12
CA ALA A 126 16.39 -17.20 21.45
C ALA A 126 15.38 -16.93 22.57
N ASP A 127 15.76 -16.12 23.57
CA ASP A 127 14.96 -15.85 24.76
C ASP A 127 14.58 -14.37 24.92
N THR A 128 14.89 -13.49 23.96
CA THR A 128 14.66 -12.04 24.14
C THR A 128 14.35 -11.30 22.84
N LEU A 129 13.36 -10.40 22.93
CA LEU A 129 13.05 -9.37 21.93
C LEU A 129 13.38 -8.00 22.52
N GLY A 130 14.18 -7.21 21.80
CA GLY A 130 14.58 -5.89 22.23
C GLY A 130 14.90 -4.94 21.08
N LEU A 131 15.32 -3.73 21.43
CA LEU A 131 15.80 -2.72 20.50
C LEU A 131 17.22 -2.34 20.87
N GLY A 132 18.14 -2.44 19.91
CA GLY A 132 19.48 -1.91 20.01
C GLY A 132 19.53 -0.48 19.50
N LEU A 133 20.25 0.38 20.20
CA LEU A 133 20.56 1.75 19.80
C LEU A 133 22.06 1.85 19.54
N SER A 134 22.45 2.33 18.37
CA SER A 134 23.85 2.60 18.03
C SER A 134 23.97 3.92 17.28
N GLY A 135 25.04 4.67 17.50
CA GLY A 135 25.19 5.97 16.89
C GLY A 135 26.49 6.69 17.18
N SER A 136 26.67 7.83 16.52
CA SER A 136 27.70 8.84 16.79
C SER A 136 27.03 10.15 17.15
N LEU A 137 27.66 10.91 18.04
CA LEU A 137 27.27 12.28 18.44
C LEU A 137 28.43 13.23 18.17
#